data_AF-A0ABD2IRG5-F1
#
_entry.id   AF-A0ABD2IRG5-F1
#
_cell.length_a   1.000
_cell.length_b   1.000
_cell.length_c   1.000
_cell.angle_alpha   90.00
_cell.angle_beta   90.00
_cell.angle_gamma   90.00
#
_symmetry.space_group_name_H-M   'P 1'
#
loop_
_entity.id
_entity.type
_entity.pdbx_description
1 polymer ?
#
loop_
_entity_poly.entity_id
_entity_poly.type
_entity_poly.pdbx_seq_one_letter_code
_entity_poly.pdbx_strand_id
1 'polypeptide(L)'
;MDDANIAAILAFYNLLAAKIGLEDCQSLKEVRNLMPILANYIKSGTLTFIDDPNFGFCNAIDIIAHGLDEEFHSHLRPEAAESGDLSEATKIHLAMLYTFRLLQTEAFSTICERLEDKHQRHFATVIECLDGRRCWTSAPWPKLLHTDSNEEDKENVEACERRRKSSLNFTQTPKFDSARKSFFPSGNSPILKVISSPRGEEVVRIHALQREVKALRQIRDVFGREKDKAEELCQQKERENNNLLKKVERLNSHALQPCAERTPILEDQLLMMETQAATNARQLQDAEKRAQNAEKFAADLKFELKKMDIKHDNLEKIVEEQSAKIRMSRDDSDAVEQLRKELIEAQHQNSVNASTIRELQNKLEYQEREFASRLNDKDQEKDTYWKMIDQCKARSEENTQKAYDELKKTQEEKRNLEHELEEGKRTMNELFELAEQQKEVIAACDADRTELEKAQKELDTVQKQSAERERFWKSEMERMRREIVAQEKAKSAMERQRSEAVQQMEELRTKNTKATRAHFADTNALRSKIQELEHSLKIAVNELSAKSTQVNAQQQNDMERSFRSGMNRTQSMSVTFVSRPGSAMSHQETSSNFDSAGMNDDERLKELRERNRRYPPHMRSYYLPESAHLKNSETDLNVMP
;
A
#
# COMPACT_ATOMS: atom_id res chain seq x y z
N MET A 1 26.38 -28.60 -7.95
CA MET A 1 24.94 -28.24 -7.85
C MET A 1 24.28 -29.43 -7.22
N ASP A 2 23.56 -29.25 -6.11
CA ASP A 2 23.06 -30.41 -5.37
C ASP A 2 21.88 -31.08 -6.06
N ASP A 3 22.06 -32.35 -6.44
CA ASP A 3 21.00 -33.24 -6.93
C ASP A 3 19.84 -33.33 -5.93
N ALA A 4 20.09 -33.06 -4.64
CA ALA A 4 19.07 -33.01 -3.59
C ALA A 4 18.03 -31.91 -3.79
N ASN A 5 18.45 -30.71 -4.23
CA ASN A 5 17.53 -29.59 -4.50
C ASN A 5 16.62 -29.92 -5.68
N ILE A 6 17.21 -30.45 -6.74
CA ILE A 6 16.50 -30.84 -7.97
C ILE A 6 15.50 -31.96 -7.65
N ALA A 7 15.91 -32.97 -6.88
CA ALA A 7 15.05 -34.07 -6.47
C ALA A 7 13.89 -33.62 -5.57
N ALA A 8 14.13 -32.70 -4.64
CA ALA A 8 13.09 -32.15 -3.76
C ALA A 8 12.07 -31.33 -4.56
N ILE A 9 12.52 -30.49 -5.49
CA ILE A 9 11.64 -29.73 -6.39
C ILE A 9 10.81 -30.69 -7.24
N LEU A 10 11.43 -31.67 -7.88
CA LEU A 10 10.73 -32.68 -8.68
C LEU A 10 9.65 -33.42 -7.87
N ALA A 11 9.98 -33.87 -6.67
CA ALA A 11 9.02 -34.53 -5.79
C ALA A 11 7.81 -33.64 -5.46
N PHE A 12 8.03 -32.34 -5.22
CA PHE A 12 6.94 -31.39 -4.96
C PHE A 12 6.03 -31.22 -6.18
N TYR A 13 6.61 -31.00 -7.37
CA TYR A 13 5.83 -30.81 -8.59
C TYR A 13 5.12 -32.10 -9.03
N ASN A 14 5.69 -33.28 -8.80
CA ASN A 14 5.03 -34.56 -9.07
C ASN A 14 3.84 -34.79 -8.14
N LEU A 15 3.89 -34.34 -6.88
CA LEU A 15 2.71 -34.33 -6.01
C LEU A 15 1.60 -33.39 -6.51
N LEU A 16 1.97 -32.25 -7.12
CA LEU A 16 1.00 -31.36 -7.77
C LEU A 16 0.40 -32.01 -9.03
N ALA A 17 1.24 -32.59 -9.88
CA ALA A 17 0.83 -33.31 -11.09
C ALA A 17 -0.13 -34.45 -10.75
N ALA A 18 0.20 -35.27 -9.75
CA ALA A 18 -0.63 -36.37 -9.28
C ALA A 18 -2.01 -35.92 -8.78
N LYS A 19 -2.11 -34.76 -8.10
CA LYS A 19 -3.40 -34.21 -7.65
C LYS A 19 -4.30 -33.77 -8.80
N ILE A 20 -3.74 -33.43 -9.97
CA ILE A 20 -4.48 -33.03 -11.17
C ILE A 20 -4.65 -34.20 -12.15
N GLY A 21 -3.98 -35.33 -11.92
CA GLY A 21 -4.02 -36.51 -12.78
C GLY A 21 -3.07 -36.44 -13.98
N LEU A 22 -1.96 -35.69 -13.84
CA LEU A 22 -0.88 -35.63 -14.83
C LEU A 22 0.21 -36.66 -14.52
N GLU A 23 0.98 -37.04 -15.55
CA GLU A 23 2.14 -37.92 -15.41
C GLU A 23 3.28 -37.24 -14.64
N ASP A 24 4.11 -38.07 -13.99
CA ASP A 24 5.26 -37.60 -13.23
C ASP A 24 6.33 -36.99 -14.15
N CYS A 25 6.82 -35.80 -13.80
CA CYS A 25 7.95 -35.16 -14.46
C CYS A 25 9.25 -35.88 -14.08
N GLN A 26 10.07 -36.20 -15.08
CA GLN A 26 11.38 -36.84 -14.91
C GLN A 26 12.53 -35.83 -14.82
N SER A 27 12.28 -34.58 -15.23
CA SER A 27 13.31 -33.54 -15.29
C SER A 27 12.77 -32.15 -14.97
N LEU A 28 13.65 -31.24 -14.51
CA LEU A 28 13.29 -29.83 -14.28
C LEU A 28 12.82 -29.12 -15.57
N LYS A 29 13.22 -29.62 -16.75
CA LYS A 29 12.74 -29.10 -18.03
C LYS A 29 11.26 -29.38 -18.23
N GLU A 30 10.77 -30.54 -17.79
CA GLU A 30 9.34 -30.90 -17.82
C GLU A 30 8.54 -30.15 -16.75
N VAL A 31 9.16 -29.92 -15.58
CA VAL A 31 8.55 -29.12 -14.50
C VAL A 31 8.17 -27.72 -14.96
N ARG A 32 8.87 -27.15 -15.95
CA ARG A 32 8.49 -25.87 -16.59
C ARG A 32 7.02 -25.87 -17.04
N ASN A 33 6.52 -26.97 -17.60
CA ASN A 33 5.14 -27.07 -18.09
C ASN A 33 4.11 -27.03 -16.95
N LEU A 34 4.53 -27.28 -15.71
CA LEU A 34 3.70 -27.20 -14.51
C LEU A 34 3.77 -25.83 -13.83
N MET A 35 4.64 -24.93 -14.28
CA MET A 35 4.71 -23.57 -13.74
C MET A 35 3.41 -22.77 -13.89
N PRO A 36 2.70 -22.74 -15.03
CA PRO A 36 1.43 -22.01 -15.13
C PRO A 36 0.36 -22.54 -14.17
N ILE A 37 0.38 -23.85 -13.88
CA ILE A 37 -0.51 -24.48 -12.89
C ILE A 37 -0.19 -23.97 -11.48
N LEU A 38 1.08 -24.00 -11.08
CA LEU A 38 1.50 -23.49 -9.77
C LEU A 38 1.26 -21.98 -9.65
N ALA A 39 1.57 -21.22 -10.70
CA ALA A 39 1.30 -19.78 -10.80
C ALA A 39 -0.18 -19.44 -10.57
N ASN A 40 -1.09 -20.17 -11.21
CA ASN A 40 -2.51 -19.97 -10.97
C ASN A 40 -2.92 -20.42 -9.58
N TYR A 41 -2.38 -21.52 -9.07
CA TYR A 41 -2.68 -21.96 -7.71
C TYR A 41 -2.26 -20.92 -6.66
N ILE A 42 -1.12 -20.26 -6.85
CA ILE A 42 -0.68 -19.13 -6.02
C ILE A 42 -1.73 -18.00 -6.05
N LYS A 43 -2.23 -17.64 -7.24
CA LYS A 43 -3.18 -16.53 -7.44
C LYS A 43 -4.61 -16.81 -6.97
N SER A 44 -5.15 -17.99 -7.30
CA SER A 44 -6.55 -18.33 -7.07
C SER A 44 -6.80 -19.10 -5.77
N GLY A 45 -5.76 -19.67 -5.17
CA GLY A 45 -5.88 -20.60 -4.04
C GLY A 45 -6.55 -21.93 -4.41
N THR A 46 -6.80 -22.19 -5.69
CA THR A 46 -7.42 -23.42 -6.20
C THR A 46 -6.53 -24.10 -7.24
N LEU A 47 -6.34 -25.42 -7.08
CA LEU A 47 -5.52 -26.21 -7.99
C LEU A 47 -6.36 -26.62 -9.21
N THR A 48 -6.11 -25.99 -10.35
CA THR A 48 -6.78 -26.28 -11.63
C THR A 48 -5.76 -26.54 -12.73
N PHE A 49 -6.08 -27.46 -13.65
CA PHE A 49 -5.26 -27.66 -14.84
C PHE A 49 -5.29 -26.42 -15.73
N ILE A 50 -4.12 -25.95 -16.13
CA ILE A 50 -3.93 -24.85 -17.06
C ILE A 50 -2.82 -25.24 -18.01
N ASP A 51 -3.15 -25.21 -19.30
CA ASP A 51 -2.19 -25.35 -20.39
C ASP A 51 -1.92 -23.96 -20.97
N ASP A 52 -0.77 -23.38 -20.60
CA ASP A 52 -0.29 -22.13 -21.17
C ASP A 52 1.12 -22.34 -21.72
N PRO A 53 1.26 -22.65 -23.02
CA PRO A 53 2.56 -22.90 -23.64
C PRO A 53 3.44 -21.65 -23.71
N ASN A 54 2.87 -20.45 -23.52
CA ASN A 54 3.60 -19.19 -23.50
C ASN A 54 4.08 -18.82 -22.09
N PHE A 55 3.76 -19.62 -21.06
CA PHE A 55 4.20 -19.36 -19.70
C PHE A 55 5.70 -19.66 -19.53
N GLY A 56 6.51 -18.61 -19.43
CA GLY A 56 7.96 -18.68 -19.27
C GLY A 56 8.47 -18.36 -17.85
N PHE A 57 9.79 -18.39 -17.68
CA PHE A 57 10.41 -17.95 -16.43
C PHE A 57 10.27 -16.43 -16.25
N CYS A 58 10.20 -15.67 -17.34
CA CYS A 58 9.91 -14.23 -17.28
C CYS A 58 8.54 -13.95 -16.63
N ASN A 59 7.50 -14.69 -17.02
CA ASN A 59 6.14 -14.52 -16.47
C ASN A 59 6.04 -14.95 -14.99
N ALA A 60 6.92 -15.86 -14.54
CA ALA A 60 7.00 -16.25 -13.14
C ALA A 60 7.53 -15.13 -12.24
N ILE A 61 8.39 -14.23 -12.78
CA ILE A 61 8.92 -13.11 -12.01
C ILE A 61 7.81 -12.16 -11.56
N ASP A 62 6.81 -11.89 -12.39
CA ASP A 62 5.67 -11.04 -12.02
C ASP A 62 4.91 -11.57 -10.78
N ILE A 63 4.85 -12.90 -10.64
CA ILE A 63 4.19 -13.55 -9.50
C ILE A 63 5.08 -13.51 -8.27
N ILE A 64 6.38 -13.74 -8.44
CA ILE A 64 7.37 -13.66 -7.38
C ILE A 64 7.43 -12.24 -6.82
N ALA A 65 7.43 -11.21 -7.67
CA ALA A 65 7.41 -9.80 -7.29
C ALA A 65 6.15 -9.39 -6.51
N HIS A 66 5.05 -10.13 -6.65
CA HIS A 66 3.84 -9.88 -5.88
C HIS A 66 3.94 -10.39 -4.43
N GLY A 67 4.77 -11.39 -4.17
CA GLY A 67 4.94 -11.98 -2.83
C GLY A 67 6.27 -11.67 -2.14
N LEU A 68 7.26 -11.13 -2.85
CA LEU A 68 8.63 -10.88 -2.36
C LEU A 68 9.13 -9.49 -2.77
N ASP A 69 10.00 -8.90 -1.94
CA ASP A 69 10.52 -7.54 -2.10
C ASP A 69 11.31 -7.32 -3.41
N GLU A 70 11.42 -6.05 -3.82
CA GLU A 70 12.12 -5.68 -5.07
C GLU A 70 13.60 -6.11 -5.10
N GLU A 71 14.26 -6.05 -3.94
CA GLU A 71 15.64 -6.49 -3.80
C GLU A 71 15.80 -7.99 -4.09
N PHE A 72 14.81 -8.83 -3.79
CA PHE A 72 14.92 -10.28 -3.98
C PHE A 72 14.86 -10.68 -5.45
N HIS A 73 13.89 -10.15 -6.20
CA HIS A 73 13.75 -10.52 -7.61
C HIS A 73 14.88 -9.95 -8.49
N SER A 74 15.56 -8.86 -8.06
CA SER A 74 16.74 -8.32 -8.75
C SER A 74 17.93 -9.30 -8.84
N HIS A 75 17.92 -10.37 -8.04
CA HIS A 75 18.91 -11.44 -8.05
C HIS A 75 18.53 -12.65 -8.92
N LEU A 76 17.34 -12.65 -9.53
CA LEU A 76 16.87 -13.71 -10.42
C LEU A 76 17.09 -13.30 -11.88
N ARG A 77 17.61 -14.21 -12.72
CA ARG A 77 17.84 -13.96 -14.14
C ARG A 77 16.94 -14.87 -15.00
N PRO A 78 15.68 -14.48 -15.26
CA PRO A 78 14.75 -15.31 -16.02
C PRO A 78 15.23 -15.59 -17.44
N GLU A 79 15.92 -14.65 -18.09
CA GLU A 79 16.45 -14.83 -19.45
C GLU A 79 17.55 -15.91 -19.49
N ALA A 80 18.38 -15.98 -18.44
CA ALA A 80 19.40 -16.99 -18.30
C ALA A 80 18.78 -18.38 -18.07
N ALA A 81 17.73 -18.47 -17.25
CA ALA A 81 16.96 -19.69 -17.07
C ALA A 81 16.27 -20.16 -18.37
N GLU A 82 15.71 -19.24 -19.16
CA GLU A 82 15.10 -19.55 -20.47
C GLU A 82 16.13 -20.03 -21.49
N SER A 83 17.36 -19.51 -21.43
CA SER A 83 18.47 -19.97 -22.26
C SER A 83 19.03 -21.35 -21.85
N GLY A 84 18.53 -21.93 -20.75
CA GLY A 84 18.87 -23.28 -20.30
C GLY A 84 19.83 -23.36 -19.10
N ASP A 85 20.09 -22.25 -18.40
CA ASP A 85 20.88 -22.28 -17.16
C ASP A 85 20.07 -22.97 -16.05
N LEU A 86 20.50 -24.19 -15.69
CA LEU A 86 19.86 -25.00 -14.67
C LEU A 86 19.92 -24.33 -13.29
N SER A 87 20.99 -23.60 -12.98
CA SER A 87 21.16 -22.90 -11.71
C SER A 87 20.11 -21.82 -11.55
N GLU A 88 19.95 -20.97 -12.56
CA GLU A 88 18.95 -19.91 -12.55
C GLU A 88 17.52 -20.47 -12.58
N ALA A 89 17.25 -21.53 -13.37
CA ALA A 89 15.97 -22.22 -13.34
C ALA A 89 15.62 -22.75 -11.94
N THR A 90 16.59 -23.36 -11.26
CA THR A 90 16.42 -23.88 -9.89
C THR A 90 16.12 -22.75 -8.90
N LYS A 91 16.81 -21.61 -8.99
CA LYS A 91 16.53 -20.43 -8.14
C LYS A 91 15.10 -19.95 -8.33
N ILE A 92 14.62 -19.86 -9.57
CA ILE A 92 13.27 -19.38 -9.88
C ILE A 92 12.21 -20.37 -9.38
N HIS A 93 12.43 -21.69 -9.51
CA HIS A 93 11.51 -22.67 -8.93
C HIS A 93 11.45 -22.59 -7.39
N LEU A 94 12.60 -22.46 -6.71
CA LEU A 94 12.63 -22.27 -5.26
C LEU A 94 11.94 -20.96 -4.84
N ALA A 95 12.14 -19.88 -5.60
CA ALA A 95 11.47 -18.60 -5.38
C ALA A 95 9.95 -18.71 -5.55
N MET A 96 9.45 -19.41 -6.57
CA MET A 96 8.01 -19.65 -6.74
C MET A 96 7.43 -20.49 -5.60
N LEU A 97 8.13 -21.53 -5.15
CA LEU A 97 7.69 -22.37 -4.02
C LEU A 97 7.66 -21.58 -2.71
N TYR A 98 8.63 -20.69 -2.50
CA TYR A 98 8.63 -19.79 -1.36
C TYR A 98 7.49 -18.76 -1.44
N THR A 99 7.26 -18.18 -2.62
CA THR A 99 6.11 -17.30 -2.89
C THR A 99 4.79 -18.02 -2.60
N PHE A 100 4.68 -19.30 -2.98
CA PHE A 100 3.52 -20.13 -2.69
C PHE A 100 3.34 -20.38 -1.19
N ARG A 101 4.41 -20.62 -0.43
CA ARG A 101 4.37 -20.68 1.05
C ARG A 101 3.81 -19.39 1.65
N LEU A 102 4.26 -18.23 1.17
CA LEU A 102 3.87 -16.93 1.74
C LEU A 102 2.40 -16.59 1.44
N LEU A 103 1.95 -16.81 0.21
CA LEU A 103 0.60 -16.41 -0.22
C LEU A 103 -0.46 -17.47 0.05
N GLN A 104 -0.08 -18.75 0.14
CA GLN A 104 -0.99 -19.90 0.29
C GLN A 104 -0.46 -20.92 1.31
N THR A 105 -0.16 -20.46 2.53
CA THR A 105 0.53 -21.24 3.59
C THR A 105 -0.11 -22.59 3.92
N GLU A 106 -1.44 -22.66 4.03
CA GLU A 106 -2.16 -23.89 4.36
C GLU A 106 -2.04 -24.93 3.23
N ALA A 107 -2.19 -24.48 1.99
CA ALA A 107 -2.09 -25.32 0.80
C ALA A 107 -0.67 -25.86 0.61
N PHE A 108 0.35 -25.00 0.80
CA PHE A 108 1.75 -25.38 0.77
C PHE A 108 2.08 -26.42 1.84
N SER A 109 1.68 -26.18 3.09
CA SER A 109 1.93 -27.09 4.22
C SER A 109 1.31 -28.47 3.99
N THR A 110 0.07 -28.52 3.48
CA THR A 110 -0.63 -29.77 3.13
C THR A 110 0.11 -30.59 2.06
N ILE A 111 0.81 -29.94 1.12
CA ILE A 111 1.62 -30.63 0.12
C ILE A 111 2.93 -31.12 0.73
N CYS A 112 3.58 -30.28 1.54
CA CYS A 112 4.83 -30.65 2.21
C CYS A 112 4.68 -31.80 3.21
N GLU A 113 3.54 -31.94 3.89
CA GLU A 113 3.23 -33.08 4.76
C GLU A 113 3.14 -34.41 4.02
N ARG A 114 2.91 -34.39 2.71
CA ARG A 114 2.84 -35.60 1.86
C ARG A 114 4.17 -35.95 1.20
N LEU A 115 5.20 -35.11 1.35
CA LEU A 115 6.54 -35.43 0.87
C LEU A 115 7.21 -36.44 1.78
N GLU A 116 8.17 -37.20 1.23
CA GLU A 116 9.04 -38.05 2.03
C GLU A 116 9.88 -37.22 3.01
N ASP A 117 10.15 -37.74 4.21
CA ASP A 117 10.84 -37.05 5.31
C ASP A 117 12.15 -36.36 4.91
N LYS A 118 12.89 -36.92 3.94
CA LYS A 118 14.12 -36.32 3.41
C LYS A 118 13.85 -35.02 2.64
N HIS A 119 12.80 -34.98 1.81
CA HIS A 119 12.44 -33.84 0.98
C HIS A 119 11.75 -32.77 1.84
N GLN A 120 10.94 -33.20 2.81
CA GLN A 120 10.32 -32.30 3.78
C GLN A 120 11.37 -31.57 4.63
N ARG A 121 12.35 -32.30 5.19
CA ARG A 121 13.49 -31.68 5.92
C ARG A 121 14.27 -30.73 5.03
N HIS A 122 14.51 -31.11 3.78
CA HIS A 122 15.21 -30.26 2.83
C HIS A 122 14.48 -28.94 2.56
N PHE A 123 13.18 -28.99 2.28
CA PHE A 123 12.37 -27.76 2.13
C PHE A 123 12.32 -26.94 3.41
N ALA A 124 12.25 -27.58 4.58
CA ALA A 124 12.28 -26.86 5.86
C ALA A 124 13.59 -26.06 6.02
N THR A 125 14.74 -26.66 5.69
CA THR A 125 16.05 -25.96 5.71
C THR A 125 16.12 -24.83 4.69
N VAL A 126 15.66 -25.06 3.46
CA VAL A 126 15.61 -24.02 2.41
C VAL A 126 14.77 -22.84 2.87
N ILE A 127 13.61 -23.13 3.45
CA ILE A 127 12.67 -22.11 3.91
C ILE A 127 13.18 -21.36 5.14
N GLU A 128 13.75 -22.06 6.12
CA GLU A 128 14.37 -21.43 7.29
C GLU A 128 15.50 -20.48 6.89
N CYS A 129 16.28 -20.85 5.86
CA CYS A 129 17.29 -19.98 5.28
C CYS A 129 16.72 -18.74 4.58
N LEU A 130 15.52 -18.85 3.99
CA LEU A 130 14.82 -17.74 3.34
C LEU A 130 14.10 -16.84 4.36
N ASP A 131 13.52 -17.40 5.42
CA ASP A 131 12.82 -16.67 6.50
C ASP A 131 13.79 -15.90 7.42
N GLY A 132 15.06 -16.35 7.52
CA GLY A 132 16.02 -15.88 8.52
C GLY A 132 16.71 -14.51 8.29
N ARG A 133 16.32 -13.67 7.32
CA ARG A 133 17.04 -12.39 7.05
C ARG A 133 16.12 -11.19 6.86
N ARG A 134 16.42 -10.11 7.60
CA ARG A 134 15.74 -8.80 7.56
C ARG A 134 16.23 -7.85 6.46
N CYS A 135 17.18 -8.26 5.61
CA CYS A 135 17.67 -7.48 4.48
C CYS A 135 18.13 -8.46 3.38
N TRP A 136 17.48 -8.45 2.20
CA TRP A 136 17.79 -9.35 1.07
C TRP A 136 18.96 -8.84 0.20
N THR A 137 19.84 -8.02 0.77
CA THR A 137 20.92 -7.31 0.07
C THR A 137 22.02 -8.24 -0.48
N SER A 138 22.06 -9.51 -0.05
CA SER A 138 22.76 -10.58 -0.79
C SER A 138 21.94 -11.86 -0.65
N ALA A 139 21.14 -12.20 -1.67
CA ALA A 139 20.35 -13.42 -1.63
C ALA A 139 21.24 -14.66 -1.38
N PRO A 140 20.86 -15.58 -0.47
CA PRO A 140 21.73 -16.66 0.03
C PRO A 140 21.88 -17.84 -0.95
N TRP A 141 21.77 -17.58 -2.26
CA TRP A 141 21.82 -18.59 -3.31
C TRP A 141 23.01 -19.56 -3.23
N PRO A 142 24.24 -19.11 -2.89
CA PRO A 142 25.36 -20.04 -2.75
C PRO A 142 25.13 -21.08 -1.65
N LYS A 143 24.51 -20.71 -0.52
CA LYS A 143 24.20 -21.64 0.58
C LYS A 143 22.99 -22.52 0.27
N LEU A 144 22.03 -22.01 -0.48
CA LEU A 144 20.82 -22.73 -0.88
C LEU A 144 21.09 -23.76 -1.99
N LEU A 145 22.00 -23.46 -2.92
CA LEU A 145 22.31 -24.31 -4.07
C LEU A 145 23.47 -25.29 -3.81
N HIS A 146 24.25 -25.01 -2.76
CA HIS A 146 25.36 -25.84 -2.26
C HIS A 146 25.16 -26.07 -0.76
N THR A 147 24.23 -26.96 -0.43
CA THR A 147 24.19 -27.60 0.88
C THR A 147 25.32 -28.62 0.92
N ASP A 148 26.54 -28.17 1.26
CA ASP A 148 27.64 -29.09 1.56
C ASP A 148 27.18 -30.03 2.68
N SER A 149 26.85 -31.27 2.32
CA SER A 149 26.46 -32.33 3.25
C SER A 149 27.65 -32.87 4.04
N ASN A 150 28.64 -32.02 4.34
CA ASN A 150 29.87 -32.38 5.04
C ASN A 150 30.12 -31.41 6.20
N GLU A 151 29.97 -31.96 7.41
CA GLU A 151 30.69 -31.62 8.64
C GLU A 151 30.22 -30.48 9.58
N GLU A 152 29.16 -29.70 9.31
CA GLU A 152 28.68 -28.69 10.30
C GLU A 152 27.46 -29.10 11.15
N ASP A 153 26.76 -30.19 10.81
CA ASP A 153 25.56 -30.64 11.56
C ASP A 153 25.83 -31.48 12.81
N LYS A 154 27.10 -31.70 13.19
CA LYS A 154 27.44 -32.37 14.46
C LYS A 154 27.44 -31.42 15.67
N GLU A 155 27.52 -30.11 15.46
CA GLU A 155 27.70 -29.18 16.59
C GLU A 155 26.37 -28.73 17.24
N ASN A 156 25.26 -28.77 16.51
CA ASN A 156 23.95 -28.39 17.04
C ASN A 156 23.18 -29.54 17.72
N VAL A 157 23.53 -30.81 17.47
CA VAL A 157 22.93 -31.97 18.16
C VAL A 157 23.66 -32.30 19.47
N GLU A 158 24.97 -32.01 19.57
CA GLU A 158 25.75 -32.28 20.78
C GLU A 158 25.56 -31.27 21.93
N ALA A 159 24.98 -30.09 21.67
CA ALA A 159 24.71 -29.09 22.71
C ALA A 159 23.64 -29.55 23.72
N CYS A 160 22.76 -30.49 23.34
CA CYS A 160 21.69 -30.97 24.21
C CYS A 160 22.10 -32.19 25.07
N GLU A 161 23.18 -32.91 24.72
CA GLU A 161 23.63 -34.11 25.46
C GLU A 161 24.77 -33.87 26.46
N ARG A 162 25.54 -32.78 26.34
CA ARG A 162 26.71 -32.53 27.22
C ARG A 162 26.38 -32.10 28.66
N ARG A 163 25.11 -31.92 29.03
CA ARG A 163 24.72 -31.57 30.42
C ARG A 163 24.66 -32.75 31.41
N ARG A 164 24.92 -34.00 30.99
CA ARG A 164 24.79 -35.18 31.88
C ARG A 164 26.07 -35.92 32.25
N LYS A 165 27.26 -35.52 31.79
CA LYS A 165 28.51 -36.23 32.14
C LYS A 165 29.64 -35.26 32.48
N SER A 166 29.63 -34.79 33.71
CA SER A 166 30.74 -34.10 34.37
C SER A 166 30.98 -34.75 35.74
N SER A 167 31.46 -35.98 35.75
CA SER A 167 32.07 -36.58 36.94
C SER A 167 33.57 -36.25 36.92
N LEU A 168 33.99 -35.46 37.90
CA LEU A 168 35.38 -35.16 38.21
C LEU A 168 36.21 -36.45 38.39
N ASN A 169 37.27 -36.61 37.58
CA ASN A 169 38.34 -37.58 37.86
C ASN A 169 39.34 -36.94 38.83
N PHE A 170 39.12 -37.14 40.14
CA PHE A 170 40.09 -36.83 41.18
C PHE A 170 40.50 -38.14 41.84
N THR A 171 41.72 -38.63 41.57
CA THR A 171 42.54 -39.52 42.43
C THR A 171 43.70 -40.12 41.61
N GLN A 172 44.85 -39.45 41.62
CA GLN A 172 46.13 -40.15 41.51
C GLN A 172 46.92 -39.87 42.78
N THR A 173 46.84 -40.78 43.74
CA THR A 173 47.81 -40.87 44.82
C THR A 173 49.09 -41.52 44.28
N PRO A 174 50.30 -41.03 44.65
CA PRO A 174 51.54 -41.68 44.24
C PRO A 174 51.67 -43.00 45.00
N LYS A 175 51.80 -44.10 44.24
CA LYS A 175 52.06 -45.44 44.80
C LYS A 175 53.38 -45.41 45.58
N PHE A 176 53.32 -45.73 46.87
CA PHE A 176 54.50 -46.06 47.66
C PHE A 176 54.82 -47.54 47.42
N ASP A 177 55.96 -47.83 46.78
CA ASP A 177 56.50 -49.19 46.65
C ASP A 177 56.94 -49.71 48.03
N SER A 178 56.01 -50.33 48.75
CA SER A 178 56.32 -51.12 49.96
C SER A 178 56.46 -52.60 49.61
N ALA A 179 57.49 -52.96 48.84
CA ALA A 179 57.86 -54.35 48.61
C ALA A 179 59.37 -54.53 48.36
N ARG A 180 60.21 -53.96 49.24
CA ARG A 180 61.61 -54.43 49.37
C ARG A 180 61.69 -55.50 50.46
N LYS A 181 61.81 -56.74 50.00
CA LYS A 181 62.31 -57.96 50.67
C LYS A 181 63.06 -57.71 51.99
N SER A 182 62.57 -58.32 53.08
CA SER A 182 63.44 -58.77 54.19
C SER A 182 63.69 -60.26 54.02
N PHE A 183 64.78 -60.58 53.30
CA PHE A 183 65.38 -61.91 53.29
C PHE A 183 66.35 -61.93 54.49
N PHE A 184 65.98 -62.59 55.58
CA PHE A 184 66.94 -62.89 56.67
C PHE A 184 67.31 -64.37 56.61
N PRO A 185 68.57 -64.72 56.26
CA PRO A 185 69.16 -65.98 56.66
C PRO A 185 69.72 -65.84 58.08
N SER A 186 69.49 -66.86 58.88
CA SER A 186 70.12 -67.09 60.17
C SER A 186 71.65 -67.16 60.01
N GLY A 187 72.36 -66.25 60.68
CA GLY A 187 73.82 -66.26 60.74
C GLY A 187 74.35 -65.30 61.79
N ASN A 188 75.04 -65.83 62.80
CA ASN A 188 75.52 -65.15 64.00
C ASN A 188 76.43 -63.93 63.70
N SER A 189 75.84 -62.73 63.63
CA SER A 189 76.59 -61.46 63.70
C SER A 189 76.30 -60.74 65.03
N PRO A 190 77.32 -60.18 65.73
CA PRO A 190 77.13 -59.39 66.95
C PRO A 190 76.19 -58.20 66.75
N ILE A 191 76.13 -57.65 65.53
CA ILE A 191 75.24 -56.55 65.14
C ILE A 191 73.78 -57.01 65.13
N LEU A 192 73.52 -58.24 64.65
CA LEU A 192 72.17 -58.83 64.66
C LEU A 192 71.67 -59.06 66.09
N LYS A 193 72.53 -59.44 67.05
CA LYS A 193 72.16 -59.58 68.48
C LYS A 193 71.78 -58.25 69.15
N VAL A 194 72.39 -57.14 68.72
CA VAL A 194 72.07 -55.79 69.23
C VAL A 194 70.79 -55.26 68.58
N ILE A 195 70.57 -55.56 67.30
CA ILE A 195 69.37 -55.16 66.56
C ILE A 195 68.14 -56.01 66.93
N SER A 196 68.32 -57.29 67.25
CA SER A 196 67.27 -58.21 67.73
C SER A 196 67.09 -58.20 69.25
N SER A 197 67.78 -57.30 69.95
CA SER A 197 67.49 -57.00 71.35
C SER A 197 66.20 -56.18 71.41
N PRO A 198 65.34 -56.31 72.43
CA PRO A 198 64.14 -55.50 72.59
C PRO A 198 64.41 -54.00 72.43
N ARG A 199 65.58 -53.53 72.89
CA ARG A 199 66.02 -52.13 72.75
C ARG A 199 66.44 -51.77 71.32
N GLY A 200 67.06 -52.69 70.58
CA GLY A 200 67.46 -52.50 69.18
C GLY A 200 66.26 -52.52 68.22
N GLU A 201 65.31 -53.42 68.44
CA GLU A 201 64.06 -53.48 67.68
C GLU A 201 63.22 -52.22 67.87
N GLU A 202 63.19 -51.69 69.10
CA GLU A 202 62.53 -50.43 69.42
C GLU A 202 63.17 -49.24 68.70
N VAL A 203 64.50 -49.16 68.62
CA VAL A 203 65.22 -48.11 67.86
C VAL A 203 64.94 -48.23 66.35
N VAL A 204 64.93 -49.45 65.79
CA VAL A 204 64.58 -49.66 64.37
C VAL A 204 63.13 -49.26 64.11
N ARG A 205 62.20 -49.60 65.01
CA ARG A 205 60.79 -49.19 64.94
C ARG A 205 60.64 -47.67 65.03
N ILE A 206 61.36 -47.01 65.94
CA ILE A 206 61.38 -45.55 66.07
C ILE A 206 61.90 -44.90 64.78
N HIS A 207 62.98 -45.40 64.19
CA HIS A 207 63.49 -44.87 62.92
C HIS A 207 62.56 -45.13 61.73
N ALA A 208 61.83 -46.25 61.73
CA ALA A 208 60.79 -46.51 60.72
C ALA A 208 59.63 -45.51 60.86
N LEU A 209 59.11 -45.32 62.08
CA LEU A 209 58.08 -44.34 62.38
C LEU A 209 58.53 -42.91 62.07
N GLN A 210 59.79 -42.55 62.34
CA GLN A 210 60.34 -41.24 61.98
C GLN A 210 60.37 -41.02 60.45
N ARG A 211 60.71 -42.06 59.68
CA ARG A 211 60.65 -41.99 58.20
C ARG A 211 59.21 -41.85 57.70
N GLU A 212 58.28 -42.58 58.30
CA GLU A 212 56.85 -42.49 57.98
C GLU A 212 56.29 -41.10 58.32
N VAL A 213 56.58 -40.56 59.50
CA VAL A 213 56.21 -39.18 59.89
C VAL A 213 56.79 -38.15 58.92
N LYS A 214 58.03 -38.34 58.46
CA LYS A 214 58.63 -37.46 57.45
C LYS A 214 57.92 -37.55 56.10
N ALA A 215 57.55 -38.74 55.66
CA ALA A 215 56.79 -38.95 54.42
C ALA A 215 55.38 -38.34 54.51
N LEU A 216 54.67 -38.56 55.62
CA LEU A 216 53.35 -37.97 55.87
C LEU A 216 53.40 -36.43 55.90
N ARG A 217 54.46 -35.84 56.46
CA ARG A 217 54.67 -34.38 56.40
C ARG A 217 54.84 -33.88 54.96
N GLN A 218 55.62 -34.58 54.14
CA GLN A 218 55.79 -34.22 52.74
C GLN A 218 54.47 -34.32 51.96
N ILE A 219 53.68 -35.37 52.21
CA ILE A 219 52.35 -35.55 51.61
C ILE A 219 51.41 -34.41 52.03
N ARG A 220 51.37 -34.08 53.32
CA ARG A 220 50.58 -32.95 53.83
C ARG A 220 51.00 -31.63 53.16
N ASP A 221 52.29 -31.39 52.97
CA ASP A 221 52.77 -30.16 52.33
C ASP A 221 52.41 -30.10 50.83
N VAL A 222 52.35 -31.24 50.14
CA VAL A 222 51.84 -31.33 48.76
C VAL A 222 50.34 -31.02 48.72
N PHE A 223 49.54 -31.67 49.56
CA PHE A 223 48.10 -31.40 49.66
C PHE A 223 47.79 -29.96 50.07
N GLY A 224 48.63 -29.35 50.92
CA GLY A 224 48.54 -27.93 51.26
C GLY A 224 48.65 -27.05 50.02
N ARG A 225 49.69 -27.25 49.18
CA ARG A 225 49.86 -26.51 47.93
C ARG A 225 48.75 -26.76 46.92
N GLU A 226 48.26 -28.00 46.81
CA GLU A 226 47.15 -28.33 45.92
C GLU A 226 45.84 -27.70 46.36
N LYS A 227 45.59 -27.67 47.68
CA LYS A 227 44.45 -26.96 48.27
C LYS A 227 44.53 -25.46 47.96
N ASP A 228 45.67 -24.82 48.20
CA ASP A 228 45.86 -23.39 47.94
C ASP A 228 45.62 -23.06 46.46
N LYS A 229 46.12 -23.90 45.54
CA LYS A 229 45.89 -23.75 44.09
C LYS A 229 44.42 -23.94 43.70
N ALA A 230 43.71 -24.87 44.34
CA ALA A 230 42.29 -25.07 44.12
C ALA A 230 41.46 -23.88 44.64
N GLU A 231 41.82 -23.32 45.80
CA GLU A 231 41.19 -22.11 46.35
C GLU A 231 41.42 -20.89 45.45
N GLU A 232 42.63 -20.70 44.91
CA GLU A 232 42.92 -19.64 43.93
C GLU A 232 42.07 -19.79 42.66
N LEU A 233 41.93 -21.01 42.12
CA LEU A 233 41.08 -21.28 40.95
C LEU A 233 39.61 -21.01 41.24
N CYS A 234 39.09 -21.40 42.41
CA CYS A 234 37.73 -21.09 42.83
C CYS A 234 37.51 -19.57 42.89
N GLN A 235 38.40 -18.83 43.55
CA GLN A 235 38.30 -17.37 43.61
C GLN A 235 38.39 -16.70 42.23
N GLN A 236 39.23 -17.23 41.34
CA GLN A 236 39.30 -16.74 39.96
C GLN A 236 37.96 -16.96 39.23
N LYS A 237 37.39 -18.17 39.34
CA LYS A 237 36.11 -18.49 38.69
C LYS A 237 34.93 -17.72 39.28
N GLU A 238 34.94 -17.44 40.58
CA GLU A 238 33.95 -16.55 41.21
C GLU A 238 34.05 -15.13 40.67
N ARG A 239 35.27 -14.60 40.49
CA ARG A 239 35.47 -13.27 39.86
C ARG A 239 34.98 -13.25 38.41
N GLU A 240 35.26 -14.30 37.63
CA GLU A 240 34.76 -14.44 36.26
C GLU A 240 33.22 -14.48 36.21
N ASN A 241 32.58 -15.28 37.09
CA ASN A 241 31.12 -15.34 37.20
C ASN A 241 30.51 -14.00 37.58
N ASN A 242 31.10 -13.28 38.55
CA ASN A 242 30.64 -11.95 38.94
C ASN A 242 30.76 -10.93 37.79
N ASN A 243 31.80 -11.05 36.97
CA ASN A 243 31.95 -10.21 35.78
C ASN A 243 30.92 -10.54 34.70
N LEU A 244 30.60 -11.82 34.50
CA LEU A 244 29.56 -12.26 33.57
C LEU A 244 28.17 -11.81 34.02
N LEU A 245 27.85 -11.94 35.31
CA LEU A 245 26.60 -11.43 35.90
C LEU A 245 26.43 -9.93 35.64
N LYS A 246 27.47 -9.12 35.90
CA LYS A 246 27.46 -7.69 35.59
C LYS A 246 27.25 -7.39 34.10
N LYS A 247 27.82 -8.20 33.20
CA LYS A 247 27.59 -8.06 31.75
C LYS A 247 26.15 -8.38 31.37
N VAL A 248 25.57 -9.44 31.95
CA VAL A 248 24.17 -9.81 31.74
C VAL A 248 23.23 -8.71 32.23
N GLU A 249 23.45 -8.15 33.41
CA GLU A 249 22.66 -7.02 33.94
C GLU A 249 22.74 -5.78 33.03
N ARG A 250 23.94 -5.47 32.49
CA ARG A 250 24.12 -4.37 31.53
C ARG A 250 23.40 -4.62 30.21
N LEU A 251 23.49 -5.83 29.66
CA LEU A 251 22.76 -6.18 28.44
C LEU A 251 21.25 -6.15 28.65
N ASN A 252 20.78 -6.59 29.82
CA ASN A 252 19.36 -6.56 30.14
C ASN A 252 18.84 -5.12 30.23
N SER A 253 19.56 -4.24 30.94
CA SER A 253 19.16 -2.84 31.13
C SER A 253 19.34 -1.96 29.89
N HIS A 254 20.40 -2.16 29.09
CA HIS A 254 20.66 -1.30 27.93
C HIS A 254 20.05 -1.78 26.62
N ALA A 255 19.83 -3.08 26.44
CA ALA A 255 19.38 -3.63 25.16
C ALA A 255 18.00 -4.30 25.26
N LEU A 256 17.82 -5.27 26.15
CA LEU A 256 16.59 -6.06 26.18
C LEU A 256 15.39 -5.26 26.69
N GLN A 257 15.54 -4.55 27.80
CA GLN A 257 14.43 -3.83 28.42
C GLN A 257 13.92 -2.65 27.56
N PRO A 258 14.79 -1.79 26.97
CA PRO A 258 14.32 -0.74 26.06
C PRO A 258 13.71 -1.29 24.76
N CYS A 259 14.22 -2.42 24.25
CA CYS A 259 13.60 -3.09 23.11
C CYS A 259 12.23 -3.66 23.47
N ALA A 260 12.10 -4.31 24.63
CA ALA A 260 10.83 -4.86 25.11
C ALA A 260 9.76 -3.79 25.34
N GLU A 261 10.16 -2.59 25.79
CA GLU A 261 9.25 -1.43 25.93
C GLU A 261 8.86 -0.81 24.58
N ARG A 262 9.74 -0.88 23.58
CA ARG A 262 9.52 -0.27 22.25
C ARG A 262 8.71 -1.16 21.31
N THR A 263 8.82 -2.48 21.41
CA THR A 263 8.07 -3.43 20.58
C THR A 263 6.55 -3.20 20.61
N PRO A 264 5.87 -3.15 21.78
CA PRO A 264 4.41 -2.97 21.81
C PRO A 264 3.97 -1.63 21.22
N ILE A 265 4.77 -0.57 21.38
CA ILE A 265 4.48 0.75 20.79
C ILE A 265 4.50 0.67 19.25
N LEU A 266 5.46 -0.07 18.69
CA LEU A 266 5.56 -0.27 17.24
C LEU A 266 4.44 -1.19 16.73
N GLU A 267 4.05 -2.21 17.49
CA GLU A 267 2.90 -3.08 17.17
C GLU A 267 1.59 -2.28 17.15
N ASP A 268 1.35 -1.41 18.13
CA ASP A 268 0.18 -0.52 18.16
C ASP A 268 0.17 0.45 16.98
N GLN A 269 1.33 1.01 16.62
CA GLN A 269 1.46 1.89 15.46
C GLN A 269 1.18 1.15 14.14
N LEU A 270 1.66 -0.08 14.03
CA LEU A 270 1.45 -0.93 12.85
C LEU A 270 -0.04 -1.29 12.72
N LEU A 271 -0.70 -1.68 13.82
CA LEU A 271 -2.14 -1.94 13.85
C LEU A 271 -2.98 -0.71 13.45
N MET A 272 -2.58 0.48 13.92
CA MET A 272 -3.22 1.74 13.53
C MET A 272 -3.03 2.02 12.03
N MET A 273 -1.84 1.77 11.47
CA MET A 273 -1.61 1.95 10.04
C MET A 273 -2.37 0.94 9.19
N GLU A 274 -2.47 -0.32 9.63
CA GLU A 274 -3.25 -1.36 8.94
C GLU A 274 -4.75 -1.03 8.92
N THR A 275 -5.30 -0.57 10.05
CA THR A 275 -6.70 -0.14 10.11
C THR A 275 -6.97 1.08 9.23
N GLN A 276 -6.02 2.01 9.15
CA GLN A 276 -6.10 3.15 8.24
C GLN A 276 -6.01 2.70 6.76
N ALA A 277 -5.11 1.78 6.42
CA ALA A 277 -4.98 1.23 5.08
C ALA A 277 -6.25 0.49 4.65
N ALA A 278 -6.85 -0.31 5.53
CA ALA A 278 -8.12 -0.99 5.27
C ALA A 278 -9.28 0.00 5.05
N THR A 279 -9.29 1.11 5.80
CA THR A 279 -10.29 2.17 5.63
C THR A 279 -10.12 2.87 4.27
N ASN A 280 -8.89 3.20 3.90
CA ASN A 280 -8.58 3.81 2.60
C ASN A 280 -8.93 2.89 1.43
N ALA A 281 -8.66 1.57 1.56
CA ALA A 281 -9.03 0.59 0.53
C ALA A 281 -10.54 0.52 0.30
N ARG A 282 -11.35 0.57 1.38
CA ARG A 282 -12.82 0.65 1.26
C ARG A 282 -13.27 1.93 0.57
N GLN A 283 -12.69 3.08 0.94
CA GLN A 283 -13.00 4.36 0.31
C GLN A 283 -12.66 4.39 -1.18
N LEU A 284 -11.52 3.78 -1.56
CA LEU A 284 -11.12 3.62 -2.95
C LEU A 284 -12.12 2.76 -3.72
N GLN A 285 -12.52 1.61 -3.18
CA GLN A 285 -13.50 0.73 -3.80
C GLN A 285 -14.87 1.43 -3.99
N ASP A 286 -15.30 2.23 -3.02
CA ASP A 286 -16.54 3.01 -3.13
C ASP A 286 -16.43 4.15 -4.13
N ALA A 287 -15.24 4.73 -4.30
CA ALA A 287 -14.96 5.73 -5.33
C ALA A 287 -14.95 5.10 -6.73
N GLU A 288 -14.36 3.93 -6.90
CA GLU A 288 -14.36 3.17 -8.16
C GLU A 288 -15.78 2.79 -8.59
N LYS A 289 -16.60 2.29 -7.66
CA LYS A 289 -18.03 2.00 -7.94
C LYS A 289 -18.78 3.26 -8.37
N ARG A 290 -18.49 4.42 -7.74
CA ARG A 290 -19.08 5.71 -8.14
C ARG A 290 -18.62 6.13 -9.52
N ALA A 291 -17.34 5.97 -9.85
CA ALA A 291 -16.79 6.26 -11.18
C ALA A 291 -17.43 5.38 -12.25
N GLN A 292 -17.52 4.06 -12.04
CA GLN A 292 -18.18 3.14 -12.98
C GLN A 292 -19.66 3.49 -13.21
N ASN A 293 -20.38 3.89 -12.16
CA ASN A 293 -21.78 4.32 -12.31
C ASN A 293 -21.88 5.63 -13.08
N ALA A 294 -20.95 6.58 -12.86
CA ALA A 294 -20.90 7.84 -13.59
C ALA A 294 -20.55 7.61 -15.07
N GLU A 295 -19.64 6.69 -15.39
CA GLU A 295 -19.30 6.31 -16.76
C GLU A 295 -20.48 5.68 -17.50
N LYS A 296 -21.21 4.77 -16.85
CA LYS A 296 -22.45 4.21 -17.41
C LYS A 296 -23.48 5.30 -17.70
N PHE A 297 -23.71 6.19 -16.75
CA PHE A 297 -24.64 7.31 -16.92
C PHE A 297 -24.20 8.26 -18.04
N ALA A 298 -22.90 8.55 -18.15
CA ALA A 298 -22.36 9.35 -19.24
C ALA A 298 -22.52 8.68 -20.61
N ALA A 299 -22.37 7.35 -20.69
CA ALA A 299 -22.64 6.59 -21.90
C ALA A 299 -24.12 6.64 -22.31
N ASP A 300 -25.04 6.51 -21.35
CA ASP A 300 -26.48 6.64 -21.58
C ASP A 300 -26.84 8.04 -22.08
N LEU A 301 -26.30 9.09 -21.45
CA LEU A 301 -26.48 10.46 -21.89
C LEU A 301 -25.93 10.70 -23.30
N LYS A 302 -24.76 10.13 -23.63
CA LYS A 302 -24.18 10.23 -24.97
C LYS A 302 -25.05 9.55 -26.03
N PHE A 303 -25.69 8.44 -25.67
CA PHE A 303 -26.64 7.75 -26.55
C PHE A 303 -27.90 8.59 -26.79
N GLU A 304 -28.50 9.14 -25.72
CA GLU A 304 -29.66 10.02 -25.86
C GLU A 304 -29.34 11.30 -26.63
N LEU A 305 -28.14 11.87 -26.46
CA LEU A 305 -27.70 13.05 -27.22
C LEU A 305 -27.59 12.74 -28.71
N LYS A 306 -27.01 11.60 -29.10
CA LYS A 306 -27.00 11.15 -30.52
C LYS A 306 -28.40 10.95 -31.08
N LYS A 307 -29.32 10.41 -30.28
CA LYS A 307 -30.72 10.23 -30.69
C LYS A 307 -31.42 11.58 -30.91
N MET A 308 -31.12 12.56 -30.08
CA MET A 308 -31.60 13.94 -30.23
C MET A 308 -30.99 14.62 -31.46
N ASP A 309 -29.70 14.42 -31.74
CA ASP A 309 -29.05 14.93 -32.96
C ASP A 309 -29.73 14.37 -34.23
N ILE A 310 -29.97 13.06 -34.28
CA ILE A 310 -30.69 12.44 -35.42
C ILE A 310 -32.10 13.03 -35.57
N LYS A 311 -32.82 13.26 -34.46
CA LYS A 311 -34.13 13.91 -34.50
C LYS A 311 -34.03 15.34 -35.01
N HIS A 312 -33.00 16.08 -34.59
CA HIS A 312 -32.76 17.44 -35.04
C HIS A 312 -32.51 17.49 -36.55
N ASP A 313 -31.60 16.65 -37.07
CA ASP A 313 -31.32 16.55 -38.51
C ASP A 313 -32.58 16.22 -39.32
N ASN A 314 -33.45 15.34 -38.79
CA ASN A 314 -34.71 15.00 -39.44
C ASN A 314 -35.70 16.18 -39.44
N LEU A 315 -35.81 16.90 -38.33
CA LEU A 315 -36.65 18.10 -38.25
C LEU A 315 -36.12 19.21 -39.16
N GLU A 316 -34.80 19.38 -39.26
CA GLU A 316 -34.18 20.35 -40.15
C GLU A 316 -34.52 20.05 -41.62
N LYS A 317 -34.42 18.79 -42.06
CA LYS A 317 -34.88 18.38 -43.40
C LYS A 317 -36.35 18.67 -43.65
N ILE A 318 -37.22 18.39 -42.68
CA ILE A 318 -38.66 18.70 -42.80
C ILE A 318 -38.87 20.20 -42.95
N VAL A 319 -38.14 21.02 -42.19
CA VAL A 319 -38.23 22.48 -42.28
C VAL A 319 -37.73 22.98 -43.64
N GLU A 320 -36.64 22.42 -44.18
CA GLU A 320 -36.14 22.73 -45.52
C GLU A 320 -37.16 22.37 -46.61
N GLU A 321 -37.75 21.18 -46.56
CA GLU A 321 -38.80 20.73 -47.48
C GLU A 321 -40.03 21.64 -47.44
N GLN A 322 -40.50 21.99 -46.23
CA GLN A 322 -41.63 22.90 -46.07
C GLN A 322 -41.30 24.31 -46.55
N SER A 323 -40.07 24.78 -46.30
CA SER A 323 -39.60 26.07 -46.81
C SER A 323 -39.54 26.09 -48.33
N ALA A 324 -39.13 24.99 -48.98
CA ALA A 324 -39.15 24.86 -50.43
C ALA A 324 -40.58 24.88 -50.98
N LYS A 325 -41.52 24.15 -50.35
CA LYS A 325 -42.95 24.17 -50.71
C LYS A 325 -43.54 25.58 -50.58
N ILE A 326 -43.23 26.30 -49.51
CA ILE A 326 -43.68 27.70 -49.32
C ILE A 326 -43.11 28.61 -50.40
N ARG A 327 -41.83 28.44 -50.79
CA ARG A 327 -41.24 29.21 -51.90
C ARG A 327 -41.96 28.93 -53.22
N MET A 328 -42.16 27.66 -53.57
CA MET A 328 -42.92 27.29 -54.78
C MET A 328 -44.33 27.88 -54.78
N SER A 329 -45.05 27.78 -53.65
CA SER A 329 -46.38 28.36 -53.54
C SER A 329 -46.39 29.89 -53.65
N ARG A 330 -45.32 30.57 -53.22
CA ARG A 330 -45.15 32.01 -53.44
C ARG A 330 -44.88 32.32 -54.91
N ASP A 331 -43.97 31.58 -55.54
CA ASP A 331 -43.66 31.75 -56.96
C ASP A 331 -44.92 31.53 -57.83
N ASP A 332 -45.72 30.51 -57.51
CA ASP A 332 -47.02 30.25 -58.15
C ASP A 332 -48.02 31.38 -57.90
N SER A 333 -48.09 31.92 -56.67
CA SER A 333 -48.94 33.06 -56.34
C SER A 333 -48.54 34.32 -57.11
N ASP A 334 -47.23 34.59 -57.22
CA ASP A 334 -46.68 35.73 -57.96
C ASP A 334 -46.98 35.57 -59.46
N ALA A 335 -46.85 34.36 -60.01
CA ALA A 335 -47.22 34.05 -61.39
C ALA A 335 -48.73 34.25 -61.65
N VAL A 336 -49.59 33.81 -60.72
CA VAL A 336 -51.04 34.04 -60.80
C VAL A 336 -51.36 35.53 -60.70
N GLU A 337 -50.67 36.28 -59.85
CA GLU A 337 -50.85 37.73 -59.75
C GLU A 337 -50.42 38.45 -61.03
N GLN A 338 -49.34 38.01 -61.67
CA GLN A 338 -48.91 38.51 -62.96
C GLN A 338 -49.94 38.21 -64.05
N LEU A 339 -50.45 36.97 -64.14
CA LEU A 339 -51.52 36.61 -65.06
C LEU A 339 -52.81 37.42 -64.80
N ARG A 340 -53.13 37.73 -63.54
CA ARG A 340 -54.25 38.62 -63.20
C ARG A 340 -54.02 40.04 -63.70
N LYS A 341 -52.80 40.58 -63.57
CA LYS A 341 -52.45 41.91 -64.12
C LYS A 341 -52.60 41.93 -65.64
N GLU A 342 -52.06 40.93 -66.33
CA GLU A 342 -52.19 40.76 -67.78
C GLU A 342 -53.67 40.63 -68.21
N LEU A 343 -54.48 39.90 -67.45
CA LEU A 343 -55.92 39.79 -67.71
C LEU A 343 -56.65 41.12 -67.54
N ILE A 344 -56.33 41.90 -66.51
CA ILE A 344 -56.91 43.24 -66.29
C ILE A 344 -56.51 44.18 -67.43
N GLU A 345 -55.24 44.14 -67.87
CA GLU A 345 -54.78 44.91 -69.02
C GLU A 345 -55.50 44.50 -70.31
N ALA A 346 -55.66 43.20 -70.55
CA ALA A 346 -56.41 42.68 -71.69
C ALA A 346 -57.90 43.06 -71.63
N GLN A 347 -58.52 43.04 -70.45
CA GLN A 347 -59.89 43.51 -70.25
C GLN A 347 -60.03 45.02 -70.49
N HIS A 348 -59.05 45.82 -70.04
CA HIS A 348 -59.02 47.26 -70.32
C HIS A 348 -58.85 47.53 -71.82
N GLN A 349 -57.94 46.82 -72.48
CA GLN A 349 -57.74 46.89 -73.93
C GLN A 349 -59.01 46.48 -74.68
N ASN A 350 -59.71 45.44 -74.24
CA ASN A 350 -60.99 45.04 -74.78
C ASN A 350 -62.09 46.09 -74.53
N SER A 351 -62.09 46.77 -73.40
CA SER A 351 -63.00 47.89 -73.13
C SER A 351 -62.76 49.06 -74.08
N VAL A 352 -61.49 49.41 -74.33
CA VAL A 352 -61.08 50.43 -75.32
C VAL A 352 -61.44 49.99 -76.74
N ASN A 353 -61.19 48.74 -77.10
CA ASN A 353 -61.60 48.21 -78.40
C ASN A 353 -63.13 48.22 -78.54
N ALA A 354 -63.87 47.89 -77.49
CA ALA A 354 -65.32 47.92 -77.47
C ALA A 354 -65.87 49.35 -77.61
N SER A 355 -65.24 50.37 -77.01
CA SER A 355 -65.63 51.77 -77.24
C SER A 355 -65.31 52.21 -78.67
N THR A 356 -64.19 51.76 -79.23
CA THR A 356 -63.82 52.03 -80.64
C THR A 356 -64.79 51.36 -81.61
N ILE A 357 -65.20 50.11 -81.34
CA ILE A 357 -66.25 49.42 -82.09
C ILE A 357 -67.58 50.18 -81.98
N ARG A 358 -67.94 50.68 -80.80
CA ARG A 358 -69.15 51.48 -80.59
C ARG A 358 -69.11 52.80 -81.37
N GLU A 359 -67.96 53.46 -81.46
CA GLU A 359 -67.77 54.65 -82.29
C GLU A 359 -67.87 54.35 -83.78
N LEU A 360 -67.31 53.22 -84.24
CA LEU A 360 -67.46 52.76 -85.62
C LEU A 360 -68.90 52.38 -85.95
N GLN A 361 -69.62 51.76 -85.02
CA GLN A 361 -71.05 51.47 -85.14
C GLN A 361 -71.87 52.76 -85.21
N ASN A 362 -71.58 53.76 -84.39
CA ASN A 362 -72.27 55.07 -84.46
C ASN A 362 -71.98 55.80 -85.79
N LYS A 363 -70.79 55.64 -86.36
CA LYS A 363 -70.45 56.17 -87.70
C LYS A 363 -71.17 55.41 -88.81
N LEU A 364 -71.31 54.09 -88.68
CA LEU A 364 -72.09 53.26 -89.60
C LEU A 364 -73.58 53.64 -89.53
N GLU A 365 -74.13 53.80 -88.33
CA GLU A 365 -75.53 54.19 -88.11
C GLU A 365 -75.81 55.63 -88.59
N TYR A 366 -74.82 56.53 -88.52
CA TYR A 366 -74.88 57.86 -89.14
C TYR A 366 -74.89 57.79 -90.67
N GLN A 367 -74.08 56.90 -91.26
CA GLN A 367 -74.08 56.65 -92.71
C GLN A 367 -75.38 55.98 -93.19
N GLU A 368 -75.95 55.07 -92.39
CA GLU A 368 -77.25 54.45 -92.67
C GLU A 368 -78.39 55.47 -92.55
N ARG A 369 -78.31 56.44 -91.62
CA ARG A 369 -79.25 57.58 -91.55
C ARG A 369 -79.05 58.60 -92.68
N GLU A 370 -77.85 58.78 -93.22
CA GLU A 370 -77.60 59.57 -94.44
C GLU A 370 -78.18 58.88 -95.70
N PHE A 371 -78.07 57.55 -95.77
CA PHE A 371 -78.70 56.75 -96.83
C PHE A 371 -80.24 56.72 -96.74
N ALA A 372 -80.81 56.79 -95.54
CA ALA A 372 -82.26 56.84 -95.31
C ALA A 372 -82.93 58.19 -95.66
N SER A 373 -82.16 59.23 -96.00
CA SER A 373 -82.66 60.57 -96.39
C SER A 373 -82.81 60.78 -97.90
N ARG A 374 -82.47 59.79 -98.73
CA ARG A 374 -82.56 59.91 -100.19
C ARG A 374 -83.18 58.67 -100.82
N LEU A 375 -84.50 58.55 -100.72
CA LEU A 375 -85.35 57.98 -101.77
C LEU A 375 -86.79 57.97 -101.27
N ASN A 376 -87.56 58.96 -101.73
CA ASN A 376 -89.02 58.94 -101.70
C ASN A 376 -89.52 59.00 -103.15
N ASP A 377 -90.60 58.26 -103.40
CA ASP A 377 -91.43 58.15 -104.62
C ASP A 377 -90.79 57.45 -105.85
N LYS A 378 -91.41 56.47 -106.53
CA LYS A 378 -92.81 56.01 -106.58
C LYS A 378 -92.93 54.62 -107.23
N ASP A 379 -94.05 53.96 -106.91
CA ASP A 379 -94.83 52.99 -107.72
C ASP A 379 -94.17 51.64 -108.10
N GLN A 380 -94.78 50.46 -108.01
CA GLN A 380 -96.16 50.03 -107.78
C GLN A 380 -96.12 48.51 -107.51
N GLU A 381 -96.75 48.08 -106.42
CA GLU A 381 -97.83 47.10 -106.46
C GLU A 381 -97.71 45.93 -107.46
N LYS A 382 -96.80 44.98 -107.18
CA LYS A 382 -96.91 43.57 -107.64
C LYS A 382 -96.17 42.54 -106.78
N ASP A 383 -95.68 42.96 -105.61
CA ASP A 383 -94.71 42.21 -104.80
C ASP A 383 -95.22 41.90 -103.37
N THR A 384 -96.47 42.26 -103.08
CA THR A 384 -97.13 42.12 -101.77
C THR A 384 -97.68 40.71 -101.50
N TYR A 385 -97.83 39.87 -102.52
CA TYR A 385 -98.35 38.51 -102.34
C TYR A 385 -97.27 37.42 -102.26
N TRP A 386 -96.06 37.66 -102.79
CA TRP A 386 -94.91 36.74 -102.59
C TRP A 386 -94.13 37.04 -101.30
N LYS A 387 -94.06 38.32 -100.87
CA LYS A 387 -93.45 38.69 -99.57
C LYS A 387 -94.17 38.13 -98.35
N MET A 388 -95.49 37.92 -98.39
CA MET A 388 -96.19 37.26 -97.26
C MET A 388 -95.91 35.76 -97.17
N ILE A 389 -95.66 35.08 -98.30
CA ILE A 389 -95.36 33.63 -98.31
C ILE A 389 -93.88 33.39 -97.92
N ASP A 390 -92.96 34.25 -98.39
CA ASP A 390 -91.56 34.22 -97.94
C ASP A 390 -91.40 34.73 -96.50
N GLN A 391 -92.24 35.65 -95.99
CA GLN A 391 -92.24 36.03 -94.57
C GLN A 391 -92.75 34.91 -93.66
N CYS A 392 -93.63 34.02 -94.14
CA CYS A 392 -94.06 32.85 -93.36
C CYS A 392 -93.04 31.71 -93.40
N LYS A 393 -92.31 31.51 -94.51
CA LYS A 393 -91.17 30.57 -94.58
C LYS A 393 -89.94 31.09 -93.83
N ALA A 394 -89.58 32.36 -93.98
CA ALA A 394 -88.48 32.98 -93.24
C ALA A 394 -88.77 33.05 -91.74
N ARG A 395 -90.01 33.29 -91.29
CA ARG A 395 -90.35 33.18 -89.85
C ARG A 395 -90.39 31.74 -89.33
N SER A 396 -90.68 30.75 -90.18
CA SER A 396 -90.59 29.33 -89.81
C SER A 396 -89.14 28.85 -89.74
N GLU A 397 -88.31 29.24 -90.70
CA GLU A 397 -86.86 28.95 -90.73
C GLU A 397 -86.11 29.73 -89.64
N GLU A 398 -86.48 30.98 -89.36
CA GLU A 398 -85.92 31.77 -88.25
C GLU A 398 -86.38 31.24 -86.89
N ASN A 399 -87.62 30.76 -86.74
CA ASN A 399 -88.07 30.13 -85.49
C ASN A 399 -87.48 28.73 -85.30
N THR A 400 -87.23 27.96 -86.36
CA THR A 400 -86.53 26.67 -86.27
C THR A 400 -85.03 26.86 -86.05
N GLN A 401 -84.41 27.89 -86.64
CA GLN A 401 -83.03 28.26 -86.38
C GLN A 401 -82.85 28.84 -84.97
N LYS A 402 -83.76 29.70 -84.49
CA LYS A 402 -83.79 30.15 -83.09
C LYS A 402 -84.01 28.98 -82.13
N ALA A 403 -84.92 28.06 -82.44
CA ALA A 403 -85.08 26.85 -81.64
C ALA A 403 -83.82 25.95 -81.67
N TYR A 404 -83.10 25.88 -82.79
CA TYR A 404 -81.82 25.17 -82.89
C TYR A 404 -80.69 25.88 -82.13
N ASP A 405 -80.62 27.21 -82.17
CA ASP A 405 -79.62 28.00 -81.47
C ASP A 405 -79.91 28.03 -79.96
N GLU A 406 -81.18 28.08 -79.55
CA GLU A 406 -81.61 27.89 -78.16
C GLU A 406 -81.37 26.45 -77.68
N LEU A 407 -81.61 25.44 -78.53
CA LEU A 407 -81.27 24.04 -78.21
C LEU A 407 -79.75 23.88 -78.08
N LYS A 408 -78.95 24.50 -78.94
CA LYS A 408 -77.49 24.47 -78.88
C LYS A 408 -76.98 25.20 -77.64
N LYS A 409 -77.56 26.36 -77.31
CA LYS A 409 -77.26 27.12 -76.10
C LYS A 409 -77.61 26.33 -74.84
N THR A 410 -78.79 25.71 -74.78
CA THR A 410 -79.18 24.85 -73.65
C THR A 410 -78.35 23.57 -73.58
N GLN A 411 -77.87 23.03 -74.71
CA GLN A 411 -76.97 21.89 -74.73
C GLN A 411 -75.54 22.26 -74.29
N GLU A 412 -75.10 23.48 -74.56
CA GLU A 412 -73.83 24.05 -74.08
C GLU A 412 -73.91 24.42 -72.59
N GLU A 413 -75.01 25.01 -72.15
CA GLU A 413 -75.33 25.20 -70.72
C GLU A 413 -75.38 23.85 -69.99
N LYS A 414 -75.97 22.81 -70.59
CA LYS A 414 -75.96 21.45 -70.04
C LYS A 414 -74.53 20.90 -69.91
N ARG A 415 -73.67 21.09 -70.93
CA ARG A 415 -72.26 20.66 -70.85
C ARG A 415 -71.47 21.43 -69.78
N ASN A 416 -71.74 22.73 -69.64
CA ASN A 416 -71.10 23.55 -68.60
C ASN A 416 -71.55 23.09 -67.21
N LEU A 417 -72.84 22.83 -67.00
CA LEU A 417 -73.35 22.29 -65.74
C LEU A 417 -72.83 20.87 -65.45
N GLU A 418 -72.67 20.02 -66.46
CA GLU A 418 -72.04 18.69 -66.30
C GLU A 418 -70.56 18.82 -65.92
N HIS A 419 -69.84 19.78 -66.48
CA HIS A 419 -68.45 20.07 -66.12
C HIS A 419 -68.33 20.60 -64.68
N GLU A 420 -69.15 21.58 -64.30
CA GLU A 420 -69.22 22.13 -62.95
C GLU A 420 -69.61 21.06 -61.91
N LEU A 421 -70.52 20.14 -62.26
CA LEU A 421 -70.88 19.02 -61.40
C LEU A 421 -69.70 18.05 -61.20
N GLU A 422 -68.93 17.79 -62.25
CA GLU A 422 -67.77 16.90 -62.17
C GLU A 422 -66.61 17.54 -61.40
N GLU A 423 -66.38 18.85 -61.55
CA GLU A 423 -65.48 19.62 -60.69
C GLU A 423 -65.97 19.64 -59.22
N GLY A 424 -67.27 19.77 -59.01
CA GLY A 424 -67.90 19.66 -57.69
C GLY A 424 -67.67 18.29 -57.04
N LYS A 425 -67.71 17.20 -57.82
CA LYS A 425 -67.37 15.85 -57.31
C LYS A 425 -65.89 15.70 -57.02
N ARG A 426 -64.99 16.25 -57.85
CA ARG A 426 -63.54 16.21 -57.61
C ARG A 426 -63.17 16.94 -56.33
N THR A 427 -63.66 18.17 -56.17
CA THR A 427 -63.46 18.95 -54.94
C THR A 427 -64.05 18.26 -53.71
N MET A 428 -65.20 17.60 -53.83
CA MET A 428 -65.78 16.81 -52.74
C MET A 428 -64.92 15.59 -52.38
N ASN A 429 -64.36 14.88 -53.36
CA ASN A 429 -63.45 13.76 -53.12
C ASN A 429 -62.13 14.22 -52.46
N GLU A 430 -61.56 15.34 -52.91
CA GLU A 430 -60.39 15.96 -52.27
C GLU A 430 -60.67 16.33 -50.81
N LEU A 431 -61.86 16.86 -50.51
CA LEU A 431 -62.28 17.13 -49.12
C LEU A 431 -62.42 15.85 -48.28
N PHE A 432 -62.86 14.73 -48.87
CA PHE A 432 -62.91 13.44 -48.18
C PHE A 432 -61.52 12.88 -47.89
N GLU A 433 -60.58 12.97 -48.84
CA GLU A 433 -59.19 12.57 -48.62
C GLU A 433 -58.52 13.43 -47.54
N LEU A 434 -58.73 14.74 -47.56
CA LEU A 434 -58.26 15.64 -46.50
C LEU A 434 -58.88 15.30 -45.14
N ALA A 435 -60.15 14.91 -45.10
CA ALA A 435 -60.81 14.50 -43.86
C ALA A 435 -60.26 13.17 -43.31
N GLU A 436 -59.88 12.22 -44.17
CA GLU A 436 -59.18 11.00 -43.73
C GLU A 436 -57.76 11.30 -43.21
N GLN A 437 -56.99 12.12 -43.93
CA GLN A 437 -55.67 12.55 -43.46
C GLN A 437 -55.75 13.27 -42.10
N GLN A 438 -56.77 14.10 -41.89
CA GLN A 438 -57.00 14.73 -40.59
C GLN A 438 -57.31 13.72 -39.48
N LYS A 439 -58.04 12.63 -39.76
CA LYS A 439 -58.28 11.57 -38.78
C LYS A 439 -56.99 10.86 -38.38
N GLU A 440 -56.10 10.60 -39.34
CA GLU A 440 -54.80 9.98 -39.06
C GLU A 440 -53.92 10.88 -38.19
N VAL A 441 -53.89 12.19 -38.50
CA VAL A 441 -53.15 13.17 -37.69
C VAL A 441 -53.71 13.26 -36.27
N ILE A 442 -55.03 13.26 -36.09
CA ILE A 442 -55.66 13.27 -34.75
C ILE A 442 -55.30 11.99 -33.99
N ALA A 443 -55.35 10.82 -34.63
CA ALA A 443 -54.98 9.56 -34.00
C ALA A 443 -53.49 9.53 -33.59
N ALA A 444 -52.60 10.10 -34.40
CA ALA A 444 -51.18 10.25 -34.06
C ALA A 444 -50.99 11.20 -32.86
N CYS A 445 -51.68 12.34 -32.82
CA CYS A 445 -51.62 13.26 -31.69
C CYS A 445 -52.14 12.63 -30.38
N ASP A 446 -53.19 11.81 -30.44
CA ASP A 446 -53.70 11.09 -29.28
C ASP A 446 -52.70 10.02 -28.80
N ALA A 447 -52.02 9.32 -29.72
CA ALA A 447 -50.96 8.38 -29.38
C ALA A 447 -49.79 9.09 -28.68
N ASP A 448 -49.30 10.19 -29.24
CA ASP A 448 -48.23 11.00 -28.63
C ASP A 448 -48.60 11.51 -27.24
N ARG A 449 -49.87 11.89 -27.03
CA ARG A 449 -50.38 12.30 -25.72
C ARG A 449 -50.31 11.16 -24.70
N THR A 450 -50.66 9.94 -25.09
CA THR A 450 -50.55 8.78 -24.19
C THR A 450 -49.10 8.43 -23.86
N GLU A 451 -48.19 8.58 -24.82
CA GLU A 451 -46.75 8.40 -24.56
C GLU A 451 -46.20 9.47 -23.62
N LEU A 452 -46.64 10.71 -23.77
CA LEU A 452 -46.26 11.82 -22.88
C LEU A 452 -46.78 11.60 -21.45
N GLU A 453 -48.02 11.11 -21.28
CA GLU A 453 -48.55 10.74 -19.96
C GLU A 453 -47.78 9.58 -19.33
N LYS A 454 -47.32 8.61 -20.12
CA LYS A 454 -46.47 7.52 -19.64
C LYS A 454 -45.10 8.03 -19.21
N ALA A 455 -44.45 8.85 -20.04
CA ALA A 455 -43.16 9.47 -19.73
C ALA A 455 -43.24 10.35 -18.47
N GLN A 456 -44.35 11.07 -18.28
CA GLN A 456 -44.58 11.87 -17.07
C GLN A 456 -44.68 11.00 -15.81
N LYS A 457 -45.39 9.86 -15.88
CA LYS A 457 -45.44 8.91 -14.75
C LYS A 457 -44.07 8.33 -14.44
N GLU A 458 -43.28 7.98 -15.46
CA GLU A 458 -41.91 7.49 -15.28
C GLU A 458 -41.03 8.57 -14.62
N LEU A 459 -41.12 9.82 -15.07
CA LEU A 459 -40.42 10.96 -14.46
C LEU A 459 -40.78 11.13 -12.97
N ASP A 460 -42.06 11.07 -12.62
CA ASP A 460 -42.51 11.17 -11.23
C ASP A 460 -41.96 10.04 -10.35
N THR A 461 -41.87 8.81 -10.89
CA THR A 461 -41.25 7.69 -10.16
C THR A 461 -39.75 7.89 -9.94
N VAL A 462 -39.03 8.39 -10.94
CA VAL A 462 -37.59 8.70 -10.83
C VAL A 462 -37.36 9.82 -9.82
N GLN A 463 -38.19 10.87 -9.84
CA GLN A 463 -38.12 11.96 -8.85
C GLN A 463 -38.36 11.45 -7.43
N LYS A 464 -39.34 10.56 -7.24
CA LYS A 464 -39.60 9.94 -5.93
C LYS A 464 -38.41 9.11 -5.45
N GLN A 465 -37.83 8.28 -6.31
CA GLN A 465 -36.63 7.49 -5.98
C GLN A 465 -35.43 8.39 -5.66
N SER A 466 -35.26 9.50 -6.39
CA SER A 466 -34.22 10.48 -6.12
C SER A 466 -34.37 11.12 -4.73
N ALA A 467 -35.59 11.54 -4.38
CA ALA A 467 -35.89 12.11 -3.07
C ALA A 467 -35.66 11.11 -1.92
N GLU A 468 -35.98 9.83 -2.12
CA GLU A 468 -35.72 8.76 -1.15
C GLU A 468 -34.21 8.53 -0.96
N ARG A 469 -33.43 8.52 -2.05
CA ARG A 469 -31.96 8.44 -1.99
C ARG A 469 -31.37 9.65 -1.27
N GLU A 470 -31.87 10.85 -1.51
CA GLU A 470 -31.41 12.06 -0.82
C GLU A 470 -31.69 11.98 0.69
N ARG A 471 -32.86 11.49 1.09
CA ARG A 471 -33.20 11.27 2.52
C ARG A 471 -32.28 10.23 3.15
N PHE A 472 -32.00 9.13 2.45
CA PHE A 472 -31.06 8.11 2.90
C PHE A 472 -29.67 8.70 3.13
N TRP A 473 -29.12 9.43 2.15
CA TRP A 473 -27.81 10.05 2.27
C TRP A 473 -27.74 11.10 3.37
N LYS A 474 -28.79 11.91 3.57
CA LYS A 474 -28.86 12.85 4.71
C LYS A 474 -28.81 12.12 6.05
N SER A 475 -29.54 11.01 6.18
CA SER A 475 -29.50 10.18 7.40
C SER A 475 -28.13 9.55 7.63
N GLU A 476 -27.48 9.05 6.57
CA GLU A 476 -26.17 8.41 6.67
C GLU A 476 -25.05 9.41 6.98
N MET A 477 -25.09 10.59 6.36
CA MET A 477 -24.18 11.69 6.70
C MET A 477 -24.33 12.13 8.15
N GLU A 478 -25.56 12.19 8.67
CA GLU A 478 -25.82 12.52 10.07
C GLU A 478 -25.34 11.40 11.03
N ARG A 479 -25.48 10.13 10.63
CA ARG A 479 -24.91 8.99 11.37
C ARG A 479 -23.39 9.10 11.46
N MET A 480 -22.71 9.35 10.34
CA MET A 480 -21.26 9.53 10.29
C MET A 480 -20.79 10.73 11.12
N ARG A 481 -21.51 11.86 11.09
CA ARG A 481 -21.21 13.03 11.95
C ARG A 481 -21.25 12.67 13.44
N ARG A 482 -22.25 11.91 13.88
CA ARG A 482 -22.34 11.45 15.27
C ARG A 482 -21.20 10.52 15.64
N GLU A 483 -20.79 9.65 14.71
CA GLU A 483 -19.67 8.72 14.89
C GLU A 483 -18.34 9.47 15.04
N ILE A 484 -18.10 10.49 14.20
CA ILE A 484 -16.91 11.37 14.31
C ILE A 484 -16.88 12.08 15.67
N VAL A 485 -18.00 12.65 16.11
CA VAL A 485 -18.08 13.32 17.42
C VAL A 485 -17.83 12.33 18.58
N ALA A 486 -18.28 11.09 18.46
CA ALA A 486 -18.02 10.05 19.45
C ALA A 486 -16.52 9.67 19.48
N GLN A 487 -15.88 9.53 18.32
CA GLN A 487 -14.45 9.27 18.20
C GLN A 487 -13.61 10.42 18.76
N GLU A 488 -13.97 11.68 18.50
CA GLU A 488 -13.29 12.85 19.08
C GLU A 488 -13.41 12.91 20.61
N LYS A 489 -14.57 12.56 21.15
CA LYS A 489 -14.77 12.43 22.61
C LYS A 489 -13.90 11.33 23.20
N ALA A 490 -13.82 10.17 22.54
CA ALA A 490 -12.97 9.05 22.97
C ALA A 490 -11.48 9.44 22.92
N LYS A 491 -11.05 10.09 21.84
CA LYS A 491 -9.68 10.63 21.70
C LYS A 491 -9.35 11.63 22.81
N SER A 492 -10.25 12.57 23.08
CA SER A 492 -10.09 13.56 24.15
C SER A 492 -10.01 12.92 25.54
N ALA A 493 -10.74 11.82 25.77
CA ALA A 493 -10.66 11.06 27.02
C ALA A 493 -9.30 10.34 27.16
N MET A 494 -8.80 9.73 26.09
CA MET A 494 -7.46 9.11 26.07
C MET A 494 -6.35 10.14 26.28
N GLU A 495 -6.46 11.32 25.68
CA GLU A 495 -5.50 12.42 25.86
C GLU A 495 -5.43 12.89 27.32
N ARG A 496 -6.59 12.94 28.01
CA ARG A 496 -6.64 13.24 29.45
C ARG A 496 -5.97 12.14 30.28
N GLN A 497 -6.26 10.86 30.01
CA GLN A 497 -5.59 9.75 30.70
C GLN A 497 -4.08 9.77 30.49
N ARG A 498 -3.62 10.07 29.27
CA ARG A 498 -2.19 10.23 28.96
C ARG A 498 -1.57 11.38 29.74
N SER A 499 -2.27 12.52 29.83
CA SER A 499 -1.81 13.68 30.60
C SER A 499 -1.71 13.38 32.09
N GLU A 500 -2.70 12.68 32.66
CA GLU A 500 -2.69 12.22 34.05
C GLU A 500 -1.53 11.24 34.31
N ALA A 501 -1.29 10.30 33.41
CA ALA A 501 -0.17 9.35 33.51
C ALA A 501 1.20 10.05 33.46
N VAL A 502 1.36 11.05 32.58
CA VAL A 502 2.58 11.87 32.52
C VAL A 502 2.79 12.63 33.84
N GLN A 503 1.73 13.22 34.40
CA GLN A 503 1.80 13.92 35.68
C GLN A 503 2.20 12.98 36.83
N GLN A 504 1.65 11.75 36.87
CA GLN A 504 2.03 10.73 37.84
C GLN A 504 3.50 10.31 37.71
N MET A 505 3.99 10.15 36.47
CA MET A 505 5.39 9.82 36.21
C MET A 505 6.34 10.93 36.66
N GLU A 506 5.96 12.19 36.46
CA GLU A 506 6.75 13.35 36.91
C GLU A 506 6.75 13.45 38.45
N GLU A 507 5.63 13.18 39.12
CA GLU A 507 5.59 13.04 40.58
C GLU A 507 6.50 11.92 41.09
N LEU A 508 6.52 10.77 40.42
CA LEU A 508 7.43 9.67 40.78
C LEU A 508 8.90 10.05 40.57
N ARG A 509 9.23 10.75 39.49
CA ARG A 509 10.59 11.27 39.24
C ARG A 509 11.04 12.25 40.32
N THR A 510 10.17 13.19 40.72
CA THR A 510 10.48 14.15 41.79
C THR A 510 10.63 13.48 43.15
N LYS A 511 9.81 12.46 43.46
CA LYS A 511 9.97 11.65 44.68
C LYS A 511 11.27 10.85 44.65
N ASN A 512 11.59 10.21 43.52
CA ASN A 512 12.80 9.42 43.38
C ASN A 512 14.06 10.29 43.51
N THR A 513 14.11 11.45 42.83
CA THR A 513 15.22 12.40 42.96
C THR A 513 15.41 12.93 44.38
N LYS A 514 14.33 13.18 45.13
CA LYS A 514 14.41 13.51 46.56
C LYS A 514 14.99 12.35 47.38
N ALA A 515 14.55 11.12 47.12
CA ALA A 515 15.07 9.93 47.79
C ALA A 515 16.56 9.68 47.47
N THR A 516 16.99 9.88 46.22
CA THR A 516 18.41 9.75 45.83
C THR A 516 19.27 10.81 46.52
N ARG A 517 18.77 12.06 46.63
CA ARG A 517 19.47 13.13 47.36
C ARG A 517 19.59 12.81 48.85
N ALA A 518 18.55 12.27 49.47
CA ALA A 518 18.59 11.82 50.87
C ALA A 518 19.62 10.70 51.07
N HIS A 519 19.59 9.67 50.22
CA HIS A 519 20.59 8.59 50.25
C HIS A 519 22.02 9.10 50.03
N PHE A 520 22.21 10.08 49.16
CA PHE A 520 23.52 10.69 48.93
C PHE A 520 24.02 11.48 50.16
N ALA A 521 23.12 12.17 50.87
CA ALA A 521 23.44 12.85 52.12
C ALA A 521 23.83 11.83 53.22
N ASP A 522 23.07 10.74 53.36
CA ASP A 522 23.34 9.70 54.36
C ASP A 522 24.66 8.97 54.08
N THR A 523 24.94 8.64 52.82
CA THR A 523 26.21 8.01 52.42
C THR A 523 27.40 8.94 52.66
N ASN A 524 27.27 10.24 52.42
CA ASN A 524 28.32 11.20 52.75
C ASN A 524 28.51 11.34 54.26
N ALA A 525 27.45 11.37 55.05
CA ALA A 525 27.54 11.41 56.51
C ALA A 525 28.26 10.17 57.06
N LEU A 526 27.94 8.97 56.53
CA LEU A 526 28.65 7.73 56.85
C LEU A 526 30.13 7.79 56.44
N ARG A 527 30.43 8.35 55.25
CA ARG A 527 31.81 8.52 54.77
C ARG A 527 32.63 9.40 55.70
N SER A 528 32.08 10.55 56.11
CA SER A 528 32.73 11.46 57.06
C SER A 528 32.98 10.75 58.39
N LYS A 529 32.00 9.97 58.89
CA LYS A 529 32.15 9.21 60.13
C LYS A 529 33.22 8.11 60.03
N ILE A 530 33.33 7.44 58.89
CA ILE A 530 34.41 6.49 58.62
C ILE A 530 35.76 7.21 58.66
N GLN A 531 35.89 8.38 58.02
CA GLN A 531 37.13 9.16 58.04
C GLN A 531 37.52 9.63 59.46
N GLU A 532 36.56 10.03 60.29
CA GLU A 532 36.80 10.36 61.70
C GLU A 532 37.30 9.16 62.51
N LEU A 533 36.70 7.99 62.29
CA LEU A 533 37.12 6.73 62.93
C LEU A 533 38.51 6.31 62.46
N GLU A 534 38.80 6.40 61.16
CA GLU A 534 40.14 6.14 60.61
C GLU A 534 41.20 7.06 61.19
N HIS A 535 40.89 8.36 61.32
CA HIS A 535 41.78 9.33 61.96
C HIS A 535 42.03 8.99 63.44
N SER A 536 40.96 8.67 64.17
CA SER A 536 41.05 8.26 65.59
C SER A 536 41.87 6.98 65.75
N LEU A 537 41.67 6.00 64.87
CA LEU A 537 42.45 4.76 64.86
C LEU A 537 43.92 5.03 64.58
N LYS A 538 44.22 5.95 63.64
CA LYS A 538 45.59 6.36 63.31
C LYS A 538 46.29 7.03 64.48
N ILE A 539 45.59 7.88 65.24
CA ILE A 539 46.10 8.45 66.50
C ILE A 539 46.42 7.33 67.50
N ALA A 540 45.46 6.42 67.74
CA ALA A 540 45.66 5.32 68.69
C ALA A 540 46.82 4.40 68.29
N VAL A 541 46.97 4.10 67.00
CA VAL A 541 48.12 3.33 66.47
C VAL A 541 49.43 4.07 66.69
N ASN A 542 49.47 5.38 66.45
CA ASN A 542 50.67 6.19 66.68
C ASN A 542 51.05 6.21 68.16
N GLU A 543 50.08 6.37 69.08
CA GLU A 543 50.29 6.31 70.53
C GLU A 543 50.79 4.94 70.99
N LEU A 544 50.22 3.85 70.46
CA LEU A 544 50.69 2.49 70.73
C LEU A 544 52.11 2.28 70.20
N SER A 545 52.42 2.80 69.01
CA SER A 545 53.78 2.76 68.47
C SER A 545 54.75 3.55 69.35
N ALA A 546 54.36 4.74 69.84
CA ALA A 546 55.18 5.57 70.71
C ALA A 546 55.43 4.87 72.05
N LYS A 547 54.40 4.25 72.65
CA LYS A 547 54.52 3.43 73.87
C LYS A 547 55.38 2.18 73.64
N SER A 548 55.24 1.51 72.50
CA SER A 548 56.09 0.37 72.12
C SER A 548 57.55 0.79 71.97
N THR A 549 57.81 1.95 71.35
CA THR A 549 59.15 2.52 71.20
C THR A 549 59.73 2.90 72.56
N GLN A 550 58.90 3.42 73.47
CA GLN A 550 59.29 3.76 74.84
C GLN A 550 59.61 2.51 75.66
N VAL A 551 58.82 1.43 75.55
CA VAL A 551 59.09 0.14 76.19
C VAL A 551 60.36 -0.50 75.63
N ASN A 552 60.57 -0.45 74.32
CA ASN A 552 61.82 -0.92 73.70
C ASN A 552 63.01 -0.09 74.16
N ALA A 553 62.90 1.25 74.21
CA ALA A 553 63.94 2.13 74.73
C ALA A 553 64.20 1.91 76.23
N GLN A 554 63.19 1.52 77.01
CA GLN A 554 63.32 1.23 78.43
C GLN A 554 63.99 -0.14 78.65
N GLN A 555 63.67 -1.15 77.83
CA GLN A 555 64.41 -2.43 77.78
C GLN A 555 65.85 -2.25 77.30
N GLN A 556 66.10 -1.32 76.37
CA GLN A 556 67.44 -0.97 75.89
C GLN A 556 68.22 -0.20 76.97
N ASN A 557 67.59 0.72 77.70
CA ASN A 557 68.18 1.42 78.84
C ASN A 557 68.44 0.50 80.05
N ASP A 558 67.62 -0.55 80.27
CA ASP A 558 67.87 -1.56 81.31
C ASP A 558 69.00 -2.53 80.90
N MET A 559 69.22 -2.74 79.59
CA MET A 559 70.43 -3.40 79.09
C MET A 559 71.68 -2.49 79.16
N GLU A 560 71.54 -1.20 78.86
CA GLU A 560 72.65 -0.22 78.88
C GLU A 560 73.05 0.19 80.31
N ARG A 561 72.16 0.10 81.31
CA ARG A 561 72.51 0.27 82.74
C ARG A 561 73.42 -0.83 83.30
N SER A 562 73.59 -1.94 82.59
CA SER A 562 74.58 -2.98 82.92
C SER A 562 75.98 -2.68 82.37
N PHE A 563 76.12 -1.74 81.42
CA PHE A 563 77.39 -1.45 80.77
C PHE A 563 77.67 0.05 80.69
N ARG A 564 78.47 0.54 81.66
CA ARG A 564 79.31 1.78 81.61
C ARG A 564 78.54 3.09 81.83
N SER A 565 78.80 3.89 82.86
CA SER A 565 80.05 4.56 83.28
C SER A 565 80.75 5.32 82.14
N GLY A 566 80.57 6.65 82.13
CA GLY A 566 81.60 7.57 81.63
C GLY A 566 81.27 8.39 80.36
N MET A 567 81.17 9.70 80.58
CA MET A 567 81.52 10.82 79.67
C MET A 567 80.53 11.30 78.58
N ASN A 568 79.94 12.47 78.88
CA ASN A 568 79.90 13.74 78.14
C ASN A 568 79.57 13.84 76.62
N ARG A 569 78.48 14.60 76.39
CA ARG A 569 78.25 15.72 75.42
C ARG A 569 78.57 15.50 73.92
N THR A 570 77.56 15.65 73.06
CA THR A 570 77.32 16.87 72.22
C THR A 570 76.00 16.83 71.43
N GLN A 571 75.49 18.02 71.11
CA GLN A 571 74.24 18.37 70.41
C GLN A 571 74.20 17.96 68.92
N SER A 572 73.00 17.72 68.35
CA SER A 572 72.28 18.68 67.49
C SER A 572 71.34 18.03 66.44
N MET A 573 70.18 18.67 66.26
CA MET A 573 69.39 18.87 65.02
C MET A 573 68.56 17.71 64.44
N SER A 574 67.26 17.79 64.73
CA SER A 574 66.13 17.17 64.06
C SER A 574 65.77 17.85 62.73
N VAL A 575 65.40 17.08 61.70
CA VAL A 575 64.61 17.57 60.55
C VAL A 575 63.50 16.56 60.24
N THR A 576 62.26 17.04 60.33
CA THR A 576 61.01 16.35 60.06
C THR A 576 60.67 16.36 58.56
N PHE A 577 60.27 15.21 58.04
CA PHE A 577 59.60 15.06 56.74
C PHE A 577 58.15 15.59 56.82
N VAL A 578 57.77 16.48 55.91
CA VAL A 578 56.36 16.84 55.66
C VAL A 578 56.04 16.53 54.19
N SER A 579 55.36 15.41 53.98
CA SER A 579 54.75 15.06 52.69
C SER A 579 53.44 15.84 52.52
N ARG A 580 53.34 16.54 51.38
CA ARG A 580 52.22 17.39 50.96
C ARG A 580 51.20 16.53 50.19
N PRO A 581 49.91 16.43 50.57
CA PRO A 581 48.87 15.93 49.68
C PRO A 581 48.18 17.14 49.03
N GLY A 582 48.16 17.19 47.70
CA GLY A 582 47.54 18.29 46.97
C GLY A 582 46.93 17.82 45.66
N SER A 583 45.65 18.17 45.48
CA SER A 583 44.84 18.13 44.27
C SER A 583 44.16 16.81 43.90
N ALA A 584 42.97 16.64 44.45
CA ALA A 584 41.86 15.99 43.78
C ALA A 584 41.44 16.84 42.57
N MET A 585 41.51 16.28 41.36
CA MET A 585 40.81 16.82 40.20
C MET A 585 39.40 16.24 40.17
N SER A 586 38.40 17.10 40.39
CA SER A 586 37.00 16.81 40.08
C SER A 586 36.79 17.01 38.57
N HIS A 587 36.65 15.92 37.82
CA HIS A 587 36.04 15.99 36.49
C HIS A 587 34.53 16.21 36.68
N GLN A 588 34.08 17.41 36.33
CA GLN A 588 32.68 17.76 36.21
C GLN A 588 32.22 17.31 34.82
N GLU A 589 31.58 16.14 34.75
CA GLU A 589 30.86 15.68 33.56
C GLU A 589 29.63 16.56 33.37
N THR A 590 29.63 17.38 32.33
CA THR A 590 28.42 18.04 31.83
C THR A 590 27.61 17.02 31.03
N SER A 591 26.67 16.35 31.68
CA SER A 591 25.61 15.59 31.02
C SER A 591 24.57 16.57 30.46
N SER A 592 24.69 16.96 29.20
CA SER A 592 23.61 17.60 28.46
C SER A 592 22.70 16.51 27.87
N ASN A 593 21.63 16.16 28.59
CA ASN A 593 20.46 15.53 27.99
C ASN A 593 19.72 16.61 27.18
N PHE A 594 19.57 16.39 25.87
CA PHE A 594 18.66 17.17 25.03
C PHE A 594 17.69 16.21 24.34
N ASP A 595 16.45 16.25 24.81
CA ASP A 595 15.28 15.66 24.16
C ASP A 595 15.03 16.39 22.83
N SER A 596 15.19 15.69 21.71
CA SER A 596 14.92 16.18 20.35
C SER A 596 13.54 15.76 19.85
N ALA A 597 12.51 15.91 20.68
CA ALA A 597 11.13 15.62 20.32
C ALA A 597 10.27 16.87 20.52
N GLY A 598 10.28 17.78 19.54
CA GLY A 598 9.38 18.94 19.56
C GLY A 598 9.79 20.17 18.74
N MET A 599 10.96 20.19 18.10
CA MET A 599 11.38 21.38 17.34
C MET A 599 10.74 21.45 15.94
N ASN A 600 10.27 22.64 15.57
CA ASN A 600 9.81 22.93 14.21
C ASN A 600 11.01 22.96 13.23
N ASP A 601 10.73 22.82 11.94
CA ASP A 601 11.78 22.71 10.91
C ASP A 601 12.67 23.97 10.80
N ASP A 602 12.16 25.16 11.15
CA ASP A 602 12.90 26.42 11.13
C ASP A 602 13.93 26.53 12.28
N GLU A 603 13.58 26.05 13.47
CA GLU A 603 14.50 25.97 14.61
C GLU A 603 15.60 24.94 14.36
N ARG A 604 15.25 23.81 13.72
CA ARG A 604 16.21 22.80 13.27
C ARG A 604 17.21 23.38 12.28
N LEU A 605 16.75 24.19 11.33
CA LEU A 605 17.61 24.84 10.34
C LEU A 605 18.54 25.89 10.98
N LYS A 606 18.04 26.62 11.98
CA LYS A 606 18.82 27.61 12.73
C LYS A 606 19.91 26.94 13.57
N GLU A 607 19.58 25.84 14.25
CA GLU A 607 20.54 25.04 15.01
C GLU A 607 21.61 24.42 14.09
N LEU A 608 21.23 23.90 12.92
CA LEU A 608 22.17 23.35 11.94
C LEU A 608 23.15 24.40 11.42
N ARG A 609 22.68 25.63 11.18
CA ARG A 609 23.52 26.78 10.78
C ARG A 609 24.47 27.20 11.90
N GLU A 610 24.00 27.25 13.14
CA GLU A 610 24.81 27.57 14.32
C GLU A 610 25.91 26.51 14.53
N ARG A 611 25.56 25.24 14.33
CA ARG A 611 26.47 24.10 14.45
C ARG A 611 27.52 24.10 13.34
N ASN A 612 27.12 24.30 12.08
CA ASN A 612 28.05 24.40 10.95
C ASN A 612 28.99 25.62 11.06
N ARG A 613 28.63 26.65 11.82
CA ARG A 613 29.51 27.80 12.10
C ARG A 613 30.67 27.46 13.05
N ARG A 614 30.49 26.45 13.92
CA ARG A 614 31.47 26.03 14.93
C ARG A 614 32.45 24.94 14.46
N TYR A 615 32.22 24.33 13.29
CA TYR A 615 33.06 23.26 12.76
C TYR A 615 33.91 23.69 11.53
N PRO A 616 35.13 23.13 11.39
CA PRO A 616 35.98 23.31 10.20
C PRO A 616 35.28 22.84 8.91
N PRO A 617 35.64 23.36 7.73
CA PRO A 617 34.91 23.13 6.46
C PRO A 617 34.69 21.66 6.08
N HIS A 618 35.60 20.76 6.47
CA HIS A 618 35.53 19.33 6.16
C HIS A 618 34.65 18.52 7.15
N MET A 619 34.15 19.14 8.22
CA MET A 619 33.28 18.53 9.23
C MET A 619 31.87 19.14 9.25
N ARG A 620 31.55 20.01 8.28
CA ARG A 620 30.21 20.60 8.15
C ARG A 620 29.28 19.56 7.51
N SER A 621 28.09 19.40 8.08
CA SER A 621 27.05 18.52 7.53
C SER A 621 26.41 19.19 6.31
N TYR A 622 26.35 18.46 5.18
CA TYR A 622 25.73 18.88 3.91
C TYR A 622 24.28 18.38 3.76
N TYR A 623 23.58 18.07 4.85
CA TYR A 623 22.15 17.79 4.76
C TYR A 623 21.36 19.09 4.56
N LEU A 624 21.05 19.38 3.30
CA LEU A 624 19.95 20.27 2.90
C LEU A 624 18.66 19.44 2.83
N PRO A 625 17.59 19.81 3.53
CA PRO A 625 16.27 19.23 3.30
C PRO A 625 15.77 19.61 1.89
N GLU A 626 15.24 18.63 1.15
CA GLU A 626 14.69 18.76 -0.21
C GLU A 626 13.44 19.68 -0.31
N SER A 627 13.04 20.37 0.76
CA SER A 627 11.87 21.25 0.79
C SER A 627 12.09 22.64 0.18
N ALA A 628 13.29 22.95 -0.33
CA ALA A 628 13.58 24.23 -0.99
C ALA A 628 13.24 24.28 -2.49
N HIS A 629 12.82 23.17 -3.11
CA HIS A 629 12.53 23.11 -4.56
C HIS A 629 11.05 23.24 -4.95
N LEU A 630 10.12 23.43 -4.01
CA LEU A 630 8.67 23.45 -4.31
C LEU A 630 7.99 24.83 -4.27
N LYS A 631 8.73 25.94 -4.30
CA LYS A 631 8.13 27.30 -4.29
C LYS A 631 8.20 28.11 -5.58
N ASN A 632 8.74 27.58 -6.68
CA ASN A 632 8.83 28.31 -7.96
C ASN A 632 8.27 27.51 -9.15
N SER A 633 7.01 27.11 -9.11
CA SER A 633 6.28 26.68 -10.31
C SER A 633 4.83 27.21 -10.31
N GLU A 634 4.69 28.53 -10.21
CA GLU A 634 3.58 29.20 -10.89
C GLU A 634 4.00 29.41 -12.34
N THR A 635 3.56 28.52 -13.22
CA THR A 635 3.58 28.75 -14.67
C THR A 635 2.23 29.27 -15.10
N ASP A 636 2.19 30.60 -15.28
CA ASP A 636 1.34 31.29 -16.24
C ASP A 636 1.47 30.63 -17.62
N LEU A 637 0.40 30.05 -18.14
CA LEU A 637 0.20 29.86 -19.58
C LEU A 637 -1.29 29.96 -19.92
N ASN A 638 -1.80 31.19 -19.84
CA ASN A 638 -2.70 31.69 -20.88
C ASN A 638 -1.84 31.98 -22.11
N VAL A 639 -2.17 31.39 -23.26
CA VAL A 639 -2.09 31.95 -24.63
C VAL A 639 -2.35 30.78 -25.60
N MET A 640 -3.55 30.78 -26.17
CA MET A 640 -3.84 30.14 -27.46
C MET A 640 -3.33 31.03 -28.60
N PRO A 641 -3.09 30.44 -29.78
CA PRO A 641 -4.12 30.47 -30.82
C PRO A 641 -4.73 29.10 -31.11
#